data_AF-A0A073JZ81-F1
#
_entry.id   AF-A0A073JZ81-F1
#
_cell.length_a   1.000
_cell.length_b   1.000
_cell.length_c   1.000
_cell.angle_alpha   90.00
_cell.angle_beta   90.00
_cell.angle_gamma   90.00
#
_symmetry.space_group_name_H-M   'P 1'
#
loop_
_entity.id
_entity.type
_entity.pdbx_description
1 polymer ?
#
loop_
_entity_poly.entity_id
_entity_poly.type
_entity_poly.pdbx_seq_one_letter_code
_entity_poly.pdbx_strand_id
1 'polypeptide(L)'
;KHARGYVQPDRASELKDVTYYNPSAGSSAGDMISTADDLNKFFSYLLGGKLLKKQQLKQMLTTVPTGREGMDGYGLGIFETKLPNGVSIWGHTGGLLGFVTLAGGTLGGKHTLAVSLNSLGRADSPNPFKNILLAEFSK
;
A
#
# COMPACT_ATOMS: atom_id res chain seq x y z
N LYS A 1 7.67 -8.03 -19.90
CA LYS A 1 7.19 -9.27 -19.22
C LYS A 1 6.58 -8.86 -17.89
N HIS A 2 5.44 -9.41 -17.50
CA HIS A 2 4.84 -9.22 -16.16
C HIS A 2 4.72 -10.56 -15.45
N ALA A 3 4.59 -10.54 -14.12
CA ALA A 3 4.30 -11.75 -13.35
C ALA A 3 2.90 -12.29 -13.68
N ARG A 4 2.68 -13.56 -13.36
CA ARG A 4 1.32 -14.11 -13.25
C ARG A 4 0.70 -13.64 -11.94
N GLY A 5 -0.60 -13.33 -11.94
CA GLY A 5 -1.37 -12.98 -10.74
C GLY A 5 -2.28 -14.12 -10.34
N TYR A 6 -2.34 -14.43 -9.04
CA TYR A 6 -3.11 -15.55 -8.52
C TYR A 6 -4.16 -15.14 -7.47
N VAL A 7 -5.18 -15.97 -7.31
CA VAL A 7 -6.09 -15.91 -6.15
C VAL A 7 -6.19 -17.29 -5.51
N GLN A 8 -6.27 -17.32 -4.19
CA GLN A 8 -6.56 -18.52 -3.42
C GLN A 8 -7.73 -18.25 -2.47
N PRO A 9 -8.95 -18.74 -2.77
CA PRO A 9 -10.11 -18.45 -1.95
C PRO A 9 -10.07 -19.13 -0.58
N ASP A 10 -9.48 -20.33 -0.48
CA ASP A 10 -9.34 -21.11 0.75
C ASP A 10 -8.06 -21.97 0.74
N ARG A 11 -7.76 -22.66 1.85
CA ARG A 11 -6.53 -23.48 1.97
C ARG A 11 -6.56 -24.77 1.15
N ALA A 12 -7.74 -25.26 0.80
CA ALA A 12 -7.92 -26.52 0.09
C ALA A 12 -7.85 -26.34 -1.43
N SER A 13 -8.10 -25.12 -1.91
CA SER A 13 -8.09 -24.75 -3.31
C SER A 13 -6.67 -24.47 -3.82
N GLU A 14 -6.40 -24.88 -5.05
CA GLU A 14 -5.20 -24.48 -5.77
C GLU A 14 -5.20 -22.99 -6.12
N LEU A 15 -4.01 -22.44 -6.41
CA LEU A 15 -3.87 -21.08 -6.92
C LEU A 15 -4.50 -20.98 -8.32
N LYS A 16 -5.49 -20.10 -8.46
CA LYS A 16 -6.10 -19.81 -9.76
C LYS A 16 -5.41 -18.62 -10.42
N ASP A 17 -4.89 -18.81 -11.63
CA ASP A 17 -4.32 -17.73 -12.44
C ASP A 17 -5.46 -16.78 -12.88
N VAL A 18 -5.32 -15.51 -12.48
CA VAL A 18 -6.21 -14.40 -12.80
C VAL A 18 -5.43 -13.21 -13.36
N THR A 19 -4.31 -13.49 -14.05
CA THR A 19 -3.43 -12.46 -14.62
C THR A 19 -4.18 -11.51 -15.56
N TYR A 20 -5.14 -12.04 -16.32
CA TYR A 20 -6.06 -11.24 -17.11
C TYR A 20 -7.35 -11.06 -16.32
N TYR A 21 -7.47 -9.91 -15.68
CA TYR A 21 -8.62 -9.50 -14.89
C TYR A 21 -9.11 -8.14 -15.40
N ASN A 22 -10.43 -7.94 -15.50
CA ASN A 22 -11.00 -6.64 -15.86
C ASN A 22 -11.05 -5.75 -14.60
N PRO A 23 -10.24 -4.68 -14.51
CA PRO A 23 -10.14 -3.86 -13.30
C PRO A 23 -11.29 -2.85 -13.15
N SER A 24 -12.27 -2.83 -14.07
CA SER A 24 -13.38 -1.85 -14.02
C SER A 24 -14.23 -1.92 -12.75
N ALA A 25 -14.22 -3.05 -12.04
CA ALA A 25 -14.85 -3.18 -10.72
C ALA A 25 -14.16 -2.30 -9.65
N GLY A 26 -12.85 -2.06 -9.80
CA GLY A 26 -12.10 -1.11 -8.96
C GLY A 26 -12.28 0.33 -9.41
N SER A 27 -12.28 0.60 -10.73
CA SER A 27 -12.34 1.96 -11.28
C SER A 27 -11.34 2.88 -10.55
N SER A 28 -11.71 4.12 -10.27
CA SER A 28 -10.88 5.08 -9.51
C SER A 28 -10.48 4.61 -8.11
N ALA A 29 -11.07 3.55 -7.56
CA ALA A 29 -10.69 3.00 -6.27
C ALA A 29 -9.50 2.01 -6.34
N GLY A 30 -9.12 1.50 -7.52
CA GLY A 30 -8.05 0.51 -7.61
C GLY A 30 -7.73 -0.10 -8.98
N ASP A 31 -8.02 0.58 -10.09
CA ASP A 31 -7.78 0.05 -11.44
C ASP A 31 -6.35 0.25 -11.98
N MET A 32 -5.50 0.97 -11.25
CA MET A 32 -4.16 1.34 -11.72
C MET A 32 -3.19 0.16 -11.75
N ILE A 33 -2.34 0.15 -12.77
CA ILE A 33 -1.15 -0.71 -12.87
C ILE A 33 0.10 0.17 -12.73
N SER A 34 1.10 -0.27 -11.98
CA SER A 34 2.32 0.50 -11.74
C SER A 34 3.54 -0.40 -11.50
N THR A 35 4.70 0.21 -11.22
CA THR A 35 5.95 -0.44 -10.85
C THR A 35 6.40 0.01 -9.46
N ALA A 36 7.30 -0.74 -8.81
CA ALA A 36 7.87 -0.31 -7.53
C ALA A 36 8.58 1.05 -7.65
N ASP A 37 9.31 1.28 -8.74
CA ASP A 37 10.02 2.54 -8.99
C ASP A 37 9.06 3.73 -9.14
N ASP A 38 7.98 3.56 -9.92
CA ASP A 38 6.98 4.61 -10.11
C ASP A 38 6.21 4.92 -8.82
N LEU A 39 5.85 3.89 -8.04
CA LEU A 39 5.19 4.09 -6.74
C LEU A 39 6.11 4.77 -5.73
N ASN A 40 7.39 4.38 -5.66
CA ASN A 40 8.39 5.06 -4.83
C ASN A 40 8.54 6.52 -5.24
N LYS A 41 8.61 6.80 -6.55
CA LYS A 41 8.68 8.17 -7.08
C LYS A 41 7.44 8.97 -6.73
N PHE A 42 6.25 8.40 -6.89
CA PHE A 42 4.99 9.04 -6.53
C PHE A 42 4.96 9.43 -5.05
N PHE A 43 5.22 8.48 -4.14
CA PHE A 43 5.20 8.75 -2.70
C PHE A 43 6.32 9.69 -2.26
N SER A 44 7.51 9.59 -2.85
CA SER A 44 8.62 10.53 -2.60
C SER A 44 8.23 11.96 -2.97
N TYR A 45 7.60 12.16 -4.14
CA TYR A 45 7.17 13.49 -4.58
C TYR A 45 5.96 14.00 -3.80
N LEU A 46 5.02 13.13 -3.44
CA LEU A 46 3.86 13.47 -2.62
C LEU A 46 4.27 13.94 -1.22
N LEU A 47 4.99 13.08 -0.50
CA LEU A 47 5.41 13.31 0.89
C LEU A 47 6.53 14.36 1.00
N GLY A 48 7.26 14.59 -0.09
CA GLY A 48 8.22 15.68 -0.24
C GLY A 48 7.60 17.02 -0.65
N GLY A 49 6.27 17.12 -0.83
CA GLY A 49 5.57 18.36 -1.14
C GLY A 49 5.77 18.87 -2.57
N LYS A 50 6.11 17.98 -3.51
CA LYS A 50 6.30 18.32 -4.93
C LYS A 50 5.03 18.16 -5.78
N LEU A 51 4.04 17.39 -5.32
CA LEU A 51 2.76 17.22 -6.00
C LEU A 51 1.65 18.12 -5.43
N LEU A 52 1.65 18.32 -4.12
CA LEU A 52 0.66 19.12 -3.41
C LEU A 52 1.35 20.30 -2.74
N LYS A 53 0.73 21.48 -2.81
CA LYS A 53 1.13 22.61 -1.98
C LYS A 53 0.97 22.24 -0.50
N LYS A 54 1.73 22.90 0.38
CA LYS A 54 1.76 22.64 1.82
C LYS A 54 0.37 22.56 2.47
N GLN A 55 -0.57 23.42 2.06
CA GLN A 55 -1.93 23.43 2.61
C GLN A 55 -2.69 22.15 2.27
N GLN A 56 -2.69 21.71 1.01
CA GLN A 56 -3.33 20.48 0.57
C GLN A 56 -2.66 19.25 1.18
N LEU A 57 -1.33 19.21 1.25
CA LEU A 57 -0.63 18.10 1.90
C LEU A 57 -1.01 18.00 3.39
N LYS A 58 -1.13 19.14 4.09
CA LYS A 58 -1.61 19.15 5.48
C LYS A 58 -3.04 18.59 5.59
N GLN A 59 -3.95 18.95 4.69
CA GLN A 59 -5.31 18.40 4.68
C GLN A 59 -5.29 16.89 4.42
N MET A 60 -4.50 16.43 3.45
CA MET A 60 -4.36 15.01 3.12
C MET A 60 -3.89 14.16 4.30
N LEU A 61 -2.96 14.69 5.10
CA LEU A 61 -2.38 14.04 6.27
C LEU A 61 -3.16 14.30 7.58
N THR A 62 -4.27 15.04 7.53
CA THR A 62 -5.15 15.20 8.68
C THR A 62 -6.03 13.96 8.78
N THR A 63 -5.79 13.13 9.80
CA THR A 63 -6.39 11.80 9.92
C THR A 63 -7.56 11.74 10.90
N VAL A 64 -8.44 10.77 10.68
CA VAL A 64 -9.37 10.26 11.70
C VAL A 64 -8.89 8.90 12.21
N PRO A 65 -9.13 8.53 13.49
CA PRO A 65 -8.74 7.23 14.02
C PRO A 65 -9.55 6.12 13.35
N THR A 66 -8.91 4.97 13.07
CA THR A 66 -9.60 3.83 12.43
C THR A 66 -9.94 2.69 13.39
N GLY A 67 -9.26 2.60 14.54
CA GLY A 67 -9.35 1.47 15.46
C GLY A 67 -8.75 0.16 14.91
N ARG A 68 -7.97 0.22 13.82
CA ARG A 68 -7.37 -0.96 13.17
C ARG A 68 -5.85 -0.97 13.37
N GLU A 69 -5.32 -2.12 13.79
CA GLU A 69 -3.87 -2.32 13.89
C GLU A 69 -3.19 -2.12 12.51
N GLY A 70 -2.10 -1.36 12.49
CA GLY A 70 -1.34 -1.09 11.27
C GLY A 70 -1.93 0.00 10.37
N MET A 71 -3.02 0.65 10.80
CA MET A 71 -3.67 1.78 10.13
C MET A 71 -4.13 2.79 11.18
N ASP A 72 -3.21 3.35 11.95
CA ASP A 72 -3.51 4.16 13.13
C ASP A 72 -4.44 5.35 12.85
N GLY A 73 -4.28 5.99 11.69
CA GLY A 73 -5.14 7.08 11.22
C GLY A 73 -5.30 7.08 9.71
N TYR A 74 -6.49 7.43 9.23
CA TYR A 74 -6.79 7.51 7.79
C TYR A 74 -7.12 8.97 7.41
N GLY A 75 -6.38 9.48 6.42
CA GLY A 75 -6.54 10.82 5.86
C GLY A 75 -7.26 10.79 4.51
N LEU A 76 -6.93 11.72 3.61
CA LEU A 76 -7.56 11.77 2.29
C LEU A 76 -6.84 10.82 1.32
N GLY A 77 -7.26 9.55 1.28
CA GLY A 77 -6.70 8.53 0.38
C GLY A 77 -5.31 8.02 0.76
N ILE A 78 -4.91 8.21 2.02
CA ILE A 78 -3.63 7.77 2.59
C ILE A 78 -3.84 7.46 4.07
N PHE A 79 -3.09 6.52 4.61
CA PHE A 79 -3.10 6.25 6.05
C PHE A 79 -1.71 6.27 6.67
N GLU A 80 -1.69 6.47 7.97
CA GLU A 80 -0.51 6.37 8.82
C GLU A 80 -0.41 4.96 9.40
N THR A 81 0.77 4.36 9.30
CA THR A 81 1.19 3.19 10.05
C THR A 81 2.30 3.63 11.02
N LYS A 82 2.03 3.58 12.32
CA LYS A 82 3.02 3.86 13.36
C LYS A 82 3.75 2.58 13.76
N LEU A 83 5.07 2.64 13.67
CA LEU A 83 5.93 1.56 14.15
C LEU A 83 6.20 1.70 15.66
N PRO A 84 6.58 0.60 16.35
CA PRO A 84 6.89 0.63 17.78
C PRO A 84 8.01 1.62 18.17
N ASN A 85 8.92 1.94 17.24
CA ASN A 85 9.99 2.93 17.45
C ASN A 85 9.52 4.39 17.26
N GLY A 86 8.23 4.62 17.02
CA GLY A 86 7.65 5.96 16.81
C GLY A 86 7.74 6.48 15.38
N VAL A 87 8.34 5.74 14.44
CA VAL A 87 8.37 6.13 13.02
C VAL A 87 6.97 6.01 12.42
N SER A 88 6.51 7.10 11.78
CA SER A 88 5.28 7.13 11.00
C SER A 88 5.56 6.90 9.52
N ILE A 89 4.95 5.86 8.97
CA ILE A 89 4.96 5.57 7.54
C ILE A 89 3.61 6.00 6.97
N TRP A 90 3.64 6.81 5.91
CA TRP A 90 2.46 7.30 5.21
C TRP A 90 2.35 6.62 3.86
N GLY A 91 1.22 5.98 3.59
CA GLY A 91 1.06 5.19 2.38
C GLY A 91 -0.33 4.62 2.20
N HIS A 92 -0.41 3.61 1.34
CA HIS A 92 -1.63 2.86 1.13
C HIS A 92 -1.33 1.40 0.78
N THR A 93 -2.23 0.50 1.17
CA THR A 93 -2.25 -0.89 0.70
C THR A 93 -3.26 -1.05 -0.44
N GLY A 94 -2.96 -1.91 -1.41
CA GLY A 94 -3.86 -2.28 -2.50
C GLY A 94 -4.14 -3.77 -2.45
N GLY A 95 -5.38 -4.15 -2.75
CA GLY A 95 -5.77 -5.55 -2.89
C GLY A 95 -6.79 -5.67 -4.01
N LEU A 96 -6.38 -6.29 -5.11
CA LEU A 96 -7.27 -6.66 -6.23
C LEU A 96 -6.98 -8.12 -6.59
N LEU A 97 -7.88 -8.77 -7.32
CA LEU A 97 -7.66 -10.15 -7.75
C LEU A 97 -6.32 -10.28 -8.48
N GLY A 98 -5.46 -11.17 -7.98
CA GLY A 98 -4.12 -11.40 -8.52
C GLY A 98 -2.98 -10.73 -7.76
N PHE A 99 -3.21 -9.59 -7.08
CA PHE A 99 -2.12 -8.78 -6.53
C PHE A 99 -2.46 -8.08 -5.21
N VAL A 100 -1.50 -8.07 -4.29
CA VAL A 100 -1.54 -7.28 -3.06
C VAL A 100 -0.31 -6.40 -3.01
N THR A 101 -0.48 -5.12 -2.73
CA THR A 101 0.60 -4.13 -2.80
C THR A 101 0.61 -3.28 -1.53
N LEU A 102 1.78 -2.85 -1.12
CA LEU A 102 2.00 -1.77 -0.16
C LEU A 102 2.93 -0.76 -0.82
N ALA A 103 2.61 0.53 -0.72
CA ALA A 103 3.52 1.60 -1.09
C ALA A 103 3.37 2.80 -0.16
N GLY A 104 4.49 3.43 0.18
CA GLY A 104 4.51 4.57 1.09
C GLY A 104 5.92 5.02 1.46
N GLY A 105 6.01 5.87 2.47
CA GLY A 105 7.29 6.34 2.99
C GLY A 105 7.15 7.29 4.18
N THR A 106 8.27 7.83 4.63
CA THR A 106 8.31 8.82 5.71
C THR A 106 8.04 10.23 5.19
N LEU A 107 7.56 11.11 6.07
CA LEU A 107 7.37 12.52 5.74
C LEU A 107 8.68 13.16 5.27
N GLY A 108 8.58 14.05 4.28
CA GLY A 108 9.73 14.61 3.57
C GLY A 108 10.17 13.80 2.35
N GLY A 109 9.66 12.57 2.18
CA GLY A 109 9.76 11.83 0.92
C GLY A 109 11.16 11.30 0.58
N LYS A 110 12.06 11.20 1.56
CA LYS A 110 13.44 10.72 1.36
C LYS A 110 13.61 9.22 1.55
N HIS A 111 12.67 8.57 2.23
CA HIS A 111 12.70 7.13 2.50
C HIS A 111 11.34 6.54 2.14
N THR A 112 11.31 5.75 1.06
CA THR A 112 10.09 5.15 0.51
C THR A 112 10.30 3.66 0.27
N LEU A 113 9.21 2.90 0.35
CA LEU A 113 9.19 1.48 0.04
C LEU A 113 7.93 1.17 -0.77
N ALA A 114 8.07 0.32 -1.79
CA ALA A 114 6.97 -0.30 -2.51
C ALA A 114 7.21 -1.82 -2.62
N VAL A 115 6.20 -2.61 -2.28
CA VAL A 115 6.25 -4.08 -2.28
C VAL A 115 4.98 -4.61 -2.92
N SER A 116 5.08 -5.61 -3.80
CA SER A 116 3.94 -6.28 -4.39
C SER A 116 4.08 -7.79 -4.31
N LEU A 117 2.97 -8.46 -4.00
CA LEU A 117 2.81 -9.90 -3.99
C LEU A 117 1.85 -10.27 -5.12
N ASN A 118 2.19 -11.29 -5.90
CA ASN A 118 1.41 -11.72 -7.06
C ASN A 118 0.35 -12.78 -6.72
N SER A 119 -0.17 -12.74 -5.49
CA SER A 119 -1.31 -13.55 -5.07
C SER A 119 -2.18 -12.77 -4.10
N LEU A 120 -3.46 -12.62 -4.41
CA LEU A 120 -4.46 -12.21 -3.43
C LEU A 120 -4.71 -13.41 -2.51
N GLY A 121 -4.09 -13.37 -1.33
CA GLY A 121 -4.21 -14.39 -0.30
C GLY A 121 -5.63 -14.51 0.27
N ARG A 122 -5.80 -15.39 1.27
CA ARG A 122 -7.08 -15.65 1.92
C ARG A 122 -7.47 -14.51 2.87
N ALA A 123 -8.76 -14.32 3.11
CA ALA A 123 -9.28 -13.24 3.97
C ALA A 123 -8.78 -13.31 5.43
N ASP A 124 -8.40 -14.48 5.93
CA ASP A 124 -7.83 -14.72 7.26
C ASP A 124 -6.30 -14.52 7.32
N SER A 125 -5.66 -14.14 6.21
CA SER A 125 -4.20 -14.01 6.17
C SER A 125 -3.76 -12.80 7.01
N PRO A 126 -2.72 -12.93 7.85
CA PRO A 126 -2.15 -11.78 8.56
C PRO A 126 -1.61 -10.76 7.55
N ASN A 127 -1.48 -9.50 7.96
CA ASN A 127 -0.88 -8.46 7.13
C ASN A 127 0.53 -8.91 6.68
N PRO A 128 0.75 -9.17 5.38
CA PRO A 128 1.98 -9.78 4.91
C PRO A 128 3.18 -8.81 4.92
N PHE A 129 2.94 -7.52 5.12
CA PHE A 129 3.98 -6.49 5.02
C PHE A 129 4.55 -6.01 6.35
N LYS A 130 3.95 -6.39 7.49
CA LYS A 130 4.33 -5.88 8.83
C LYS A 130 5.83 -6.02 9.11
N ASN A 131 6.38 -7.21 8.90
CA ASN A 131 7.80 -7.48 9.19
C ASN A 131 8.74 -6.78 8.21
N ILE A 132 8.32 -6.57 6.95
CA ILE A 132 9.09 -5.82 5.96
C ILE A 132 9.18 -4.36 6.37
N LEU A 133 8.07 -3.76 6.80
CA LEU A 133 8.06 -2.38 7.29
C LEU A 133 8.96 -2.21 8.52
N LEU A 134 8.89 -3.14 9.47
CA LEU A 134 9.76 -3.12 10.64
C LEU A 134 11.23 -3.19 10.22
N ALA A 135 11.61 -4.14 9.36
CA ALA A 135 13.00 -4.30 8.93
C ALA A 135 13.55 -3.07 8.18
N GLU A 136 12.72 -2.42 7.36
CA GLU A 136 13.13 -1.30 6.52
C GLU A 136 13.21 0.03 7.29
N PHE A 137 12.25 0.30 8.18
CA PHE A 137 12.09 1.61 8.82
C PHE A 137 12.44 1.64 10.32
N SER A 138 12.93 0.54 10.89
CA SER A 138 13.33 0.48 12.30
C SER A 138 14.82 0.70 12.57
N LYS A 139 15.58 1.14 11.57
CA LYS A 139 17.00 1.47 11.69
C LYS A 139 17.23 2.91 12.16
#